data_AF-A0A812UZ39-F1
#
_entry.id   AF-A0A812UZ39-F1
#
_cell.length_a   1.000
_cell.length_b   1.000
_cell.length_c   1.000
_cell.angle_alpha   90.00
_cell.angle_beta   90.00
_cell.angle_gamma   90.00
#
_symmetry.space_group_name_H-M   'P 1'
#
loop_
_entity.id
_entity.type
_entity.pdbx_description
1 polymer ?
#
loop_
_entity_poly.entity_id
_entity_poly.type
_entity_poly.pdbx_seq_one_letter_code
_entity_poly.pdbx_strand_id
1 'polypeptide(L)'
;MQALHVLVPQSLPVRPAVKGRPFTTDIVFEKLRKFGKQWSSKAKVTYFKYEVHVSKGFLIAPSFSSAMYLLLLRFLARDYAGVCSLVHAVGTDAELNDEEAQILQVLGLVEDSHPDALACRCLITLAVMRRATGG
;
A
#
# COMPACT_ATOMS: atom_id res chain seq x y z
N MET A 1 -27.64 -12.05 3.24
CA MET A 1 -26.92 -10.81 2.85
C MET A 1 -25.74 -11.22 1.99
N GLN A 2 -25.62 -10.72 0.76
CA GLN A 2 -24.45 -11.02 -0.09
C GLN A 2 -23.26 -10.19 0.40
N ALA A 3 -22.15 -10.85 0.73
CA ALA A 3 -20.89 -10.19 1.04
C ALA A 3 -20.25 -9.66 -0.25
N LEU A 4 -20.06 -8.34 -0.33
CA LEU A 4 -19.41 -7.69 -1.45
C LEU A 4 -17.89 -7.79 -1.29
N HIS A 5 -17.20 -8.17 -2.36
CA HIS A 5 -15.76 -8.34 -2.36
C HIS A 5 -15.14 -7.53 -3.50
N VAL A 6 -13.97 -6.94 -3.24
CA VAL A 6 -13.16 -6.27 -4.24
C VAL A 6 -11.92 -7.11 -4.51
N LEU A 7 -11.70 -7.45 -5.78
CA LEU A 7 -10.49 -8.10 -6.23
C LEU A 7 -9.53 -7.03 -6.75
N VAL A 8 -8.32 -6.99 -6.19
CA VAL A 8 -7.28 -6.04 -6.58
C VAL A 8 -6.08 -6.83 -7.11
N PRO A 9 -5.62 -6.58 -8.34
CA PRO A 9 -4.47 -7.29 -8.89
C PRO A 9 -3.20 -6.91 -8.13
N GLN A 10 -2.42 -7.92 -7.71
CA GLN A 10 -1.11 -7.68 -7.10
C GLN A 10 -0.09 -7.39 -8.20
N SER A 11 -0.06 -6.13 -8.63
CA SER A 11 0.91 -5.62 -9.62
C SER A 11 1.50 -4.31 -9.12
N LEU A 12 2.61 -3.87 -9.71
CA LEU A 12 3.29 -2.65 -9.26
C LEU A 12 2.39 -1.44 -9.51
N PRO A 13 1.88 -0.77 -8.46
CA PRO A 13 1.09 0.43 -8.63
C PRO A 13 2.03 1.64 -8.73
N VAL A 14 1.78 2.50 -9.69
CA VAL A 14 2.54 3.73 -9.93
C VAL A 14 1.58 4.88 -10.06
N ARG A 15 1.87 6.00 -9.41
CA ARG A 15 1.21 7.28 -9.67
C ARG A 15 2.02 8.05 -10.72
N PRO A 16 1.54 8.20 -11.97
CA PRO A 16 2.27 8.92 -12.99
C PRO A 16 2.38 10.41 -12.67
N ALA A 17 3.58 10.97 -12.83
CA ALA A 17 3.78 12.41 -12.80
C ALA A 17 3.29 13.03 -14.12
N VAL A 18 2.10 13.62 -14.10
CA VAL A 18 1.51 14.29 -15.28
C VAL A 18 1.86 15.77 -15.23
N LYS A 19 2.52 16.27 -16.29
CA LYS A 19 2.81 17.71 -16.42
C LYS A 19 1.51 18.52 -16.34
N GLY A 20 1.47 19.51 -15.44
CA GLY A 20 0.29 20.35 -15.21
C GLY A 20 -0.71 19.82 -14.18
N ARG A 21 -0.53 18.59 -13.65
CA ARG A 21 -1.33 18.04 -12.55
C ARG A 21 -0.42 17.34 -11.53
N PRO A 22 0.27 18.08 -10.65
CA PRO A 22 1.17 17.48 -9.66
C PRO A 22 0.43 16.66 -8.59
N PHE A 23 -0.85 16.96 -8.35
CA PHE A 23 -1.70 16.30 -7.36
C PHE A 23 -2.64 15.24 -7.96
N THR A 24 -2.20 14.50 -8.98
CA THR A 24 -2.98 13.38 -9.52
C THR A 24 -3.24 12.31 -8.46
N THR A 25 -4.40 11.68 -8.57
CA THR A 25 -4.81 10.50 -7.79
C THR A 25 -4.89 9.25 -8.67
N ASP A 26 -4.59 9.38 -9.96
CA ASP A 26 -4.65 8.30 -10.93
C ASP A 26 -3.53 7.29 -10.66
N ILE A 27 -3.92 6.03 -10.45
CA ILE A 27 -3.01 4.91 -10.26
C ILE A 27 -3.00 4.07 -11.53
N VAL A 28 -1.81 3.78 -12.02
CA VAL A 28 -1.58 2.88 -13.15
C VAL A 28 -0.83 1.65 -12.65
N PHE A 29 -1.21 0.48 -13.15
CA PHE A 29 -0.56 -0.79 -12.81
C PHE A 29 0.44 -1.16 -13.90
N GLU A 30 1.73 -1.18 -13.55
CA GLU A 30 2.81 -1.53 -14.45
C GLU A 30 3.17 -3.02 -14.32
N LYS A 31 3.03 -3.77 -15.41
CA LYS A 31 3.31 -5.22 -15.42
C LYS A 31 4.43 -5.62 -16.39
N LEU A 32 4.62 -4.87 -17.48
CA LEU A 32 5.39 -5.33 -18.64
C LEU A 32 6.86 -4.89 -18.59
N ARG A 33 7.15 -3.74 -17.98
CA ARG A 33 8.51 -3.22 -17.85
C ARG A 33 9.33 -4.02 -16.83
N LYS A 34 10.65 -3.75 -16.79
CA LYS A 34 11.62 -4.41 -15.90
C LYS A 34 11.13 -4.46 -14.44
N PHE A 35 10.68 -3.33 -13.91
CA PHE A 35 10.20 -3.24 -12.53
C PHE A 35 8.90 -4.02 -12.29
N GLY A 36 7.95 -4.03 -13.24
CA GLY A 36 6.72 -4.82 -13.15
C GLY A 36 6.98 -6.33 -13.17
N LYS A 37 7.94 -6.78 -13.98
CA LYS A 37 8.40 -8.19 -13.99
C LYS A 37 9.07 -8.57 -12.67
N GLN A 38 9.94 -7.70 -12.13
CA GLN A 38 10.61 -7.92 -10.84
C GLN A 38 9.60 -7.96 -9.68
N TRP A 39 8.57 -7.12 -9.71
CA TRP A 39 7.48 -7.17 -8.74
C TRP A 39 6.74 -8.51 -8.79
N SER A 40 6.38 -8.93 -10.00
CA SER A 40 5.63 -10.17 -10.23
C SER A 40 6.43 -11.42 -9.81
N SER A 41 7.77 -11.39 -9.85
CA SER A 41 8.59 -12.51 -9.38
C SER A 41 8.61 -12.69 -7.86
N LYS A 42 8.29 -11.64 -7.08
CA LYS A 42 8.26 -11.67 -5.61
C LYS A 42 6.84 -11.78 -5.06
N ALA A 43 5.82 -11.52 -5.88
CA ALA A 43 4.42 -11.63 -5.51
C ALA A 43 4.03 -13.11 -5.33
N LYS A 44 3.58 -13.49 -4.12
CA LYS A 44 3.11 -14.86 -3.85
C LYS A 44 1.70 -15.10 -4.40
N VAL A 45 0.89 -14.06 -4.50
CA VAL A 45 -0.48 -14.13 -5.02
C VAL A 45 -0.64 -13.24 -6.25
N THR A 46 -1.68 -13.49 -7.04
CA THR A 46 -1.96 -12.70 -8.25
C THR A 46 -2.99 -11.61 -8.00
N TYR A 47 -3.87 -11.81 -7.02
CA TYR A 47 -4.89 -10.87 -6.61
C TYR A 47 -5.11 -10.96 -5.10
N PHE A 48 -5.34 -9.81 -4.48
CA PHE A 48 -5.87 -9.72 -3.14
C PHE A 48 -7.37 -9.59 -3.18
N LYS A 49 -8.04 -10.29 -2.26
CA LYS A 49 -9.49 -10.23 -2.08
C LYS A 49 -9.77 -9.44 -0.80
N TYR A 50 -10.40 -8.29 -0.95
CA TYR A 50 -10.82 -7.45 0.18
C TYR A 50 -12.32 -7.55 0.37
N GLU A 51 -12.74 -7.78 1.61
CA GLU A 51 -14.16 -7.74 1.99
C GLU A 51 -14.60 -6.29 2.18
N VAL A 52 -15.74 -5.92 1.59
CA VAL A 52 -16.36 -4.63 1.83
C VAL A 52 -17.25 -4.75 3.05
N HIS A 53 -16.96 -3.97 4.09
CA HIS A 53 -17.82 -3.94 5.26
C HIS A 53 -19.25 -3.51 4.91
N VAL A 54 -20.23 -3.93 5.72
CA VAL A 54 -21.65 -3.65 5.49
C VAL A 54 -21.98 -2.15 5.38
N SER A 55 -21.17 -1.29 6.02
CA SER A 55 -21.30 0.17 5.92
C SER A 55 -20.77 0.76 4.60
N LYS A 56 -20.11 -0.05 3.76
CA LYS A 56 -19.41 0.34 2.52
C LYS A 56 -18.32 1.40 2.70
N GLY A 57 -17.95 1.71 3.94
CA GLY A 57 -16.95 2.72 4.27
C GLY A 57 -15.53 2.20 4.36
N PHE A 58 -15.33 0.89 4.54
CA PHE A 58 -13.99 0.31 4.70
C PHE A 58 -13.84 -1.07 4.07
N LEU A 59 -12.60 -1.34 3.67
CA LEU A 59 -12.14 -2.63 3.18
C LEU A 59 -11.44 -3.36 4.31
N ILE A 60 -11.77 -4.64 4.46
CA ILE A 60 -11.16 -5.54 5.43
C ILE A 60 -10.07 -6.32 4.70
N ALA A 61 -8.84 -6.20 5.19
CA ALA A 61 -7.68 -6.90 4.69
C ALA A 61 -7.52 -8.25 5.40
N PRO A 62 -7.59 -9.40 4.69
CA PRO A 62 -7.55 -10.72 5.32
C PRO A 62 -6.14 -11.13 5.81
N SER A 63 -5.09 -10.48 5.31
CA SER A 63 -3.70 -10.78 5.67
C SER A 63 -2.85 -9.53 5.82
N PHE A 64 -1.71 -9.65 6.51
CA PHE A 64 -0.75 -8.57 6.66
C PHE A 64 -0.24 -8.02 5.31
N SER A 65 0.17 -8.90 4.38
CA SER A 65 0.64 -8.48 3.05
C SER A 65 -0.46 -7.76 2.25
N SER A 66 -1.74 -8.18 2.40
CA SER A 66 -2.88 -7.48 1.81
C SER A 66 -3.12 -6.10 2.44
N ALA A 67 -2.90 -5.94 3.75
CA ALA A 67 -3.00 -4.66 4.44
C ALA A 67 -1.88 -3.70 4.01
N MET A 68 -0.63 -4.18 3.89
CA MET A 68 0.49 -3.40 3.36
C MET A 68 0.24 -2.94 1.93
N TYR A 69 -0.25 -3.83 1.07
CA TYR A 69 -0.55 -3.47 -0.31
C TYR A 69 -1.69 -2.45 -0.42
N LEU A 70 -2.74 -2.60 0.41
CA LEU A 70 -3.83 -1.62 0.49
C LEU A 70 -3.34 -0.26 0.99
N LEU A 71 -2.43 -0.24 1.96
CA LEU A 71 -1.80 0.98 2.46
C LEU A 71 -1.01 1.70 1.36
N LEU A 72 -0.24 0.97 0.55
CA LEU A 72 0.47 1.53 -0.60
C LEU A 72 -0.50 2.14 -1.62
N LEU A 73 -1.60 1.44 -1.94
CA LEU A 73 -2.60 1.95 -2.89
C LEU A 73 -3.28 3.22 -2.37
N ARG A 74 -3.66 3.28 -1.09
CA ARG A 74 -4.25 4.48 -0.50
C ARG A 74 -3.27 5.65 -0.47
N PHE A 75 -2.00 5.39 -0.17
CA PHE A 75 -0.95 6.41 -0.20
C PHE A 75 -0.77 7.00 -1.61
N LEU A 76 -0.74 6.14 -2.64
CA LEU A 76 -0.68 6.57 -4.03
C LEU A 76 -1.94 7.34 -4.47
N ALA A 77 -3.12 6.93 -3.99
CA ALA A 77 -4.39 7.62 -4.22
C ALA A 77 -4.52 8.95 -3.46
N ARG A 78 -3.54 9.31 -2.61
CA ARG A 78 -3.57 10.48 -1.71
C ARG A 78 -4.69 10.41 -0.65
N ASP A 79 -5.18 9.20 -0.34
CA ASP A 79 -6.10 8.96 0.77
C ASP A 79 -5.31 8.82 2.08
N TYR A 80 -4.79 9.96 2.57
CA TYR A 80 -3.93 10.00 3.75
C TYR A 80 -4.68 9.63 5.03
N ALA A 81 -5.97 9.96 5.14
CA ALA A 81 -6.81 9.56 6.26
C ALA A 81 -6.95 8.03 6.33
N GLY A 82 -7.21 7.40 5.18
CA GLY A 82 -7.24 5.95 5.03
C GLY A 82 -5.90 5.28 5.33
N VAL A 83 -4.78 5.94 5.02
CA VAL A 83 -3.43 5.46 5.39
C VAL A 83 -3.24 5.50 6.90
N CYS A 84 -3.49 6.63 7.55
CA CYS A 84 -3.33 6.78 9.01
C CYS A 84 -4.11 5.72 9.79
N SER A 85 -5.33 5.40 9.36
CA SER A 85 -6.14 4.34 9.99
C SER A 85 -5.53 2.93 9.82
N LEU A 86 -4.89 2.65 8.68
CA LEU A 86 -4.29 1.34 8.38
C LEU A 86 -2.89 1.15 8.97
N VAL A 87 -2.15 2.23 9.26
CA VAL A 87 -0.77 2.14 9.78
C VAL A 87 -0.70 1.26 11.03
N HIS A 88 -1.70 1.33 11.91
CA HIS A 88 -1.76 0.51 13.12
C HIS A 88 -1.89 -0.99 12.83
N ALA A 89 -2.52 -1.38 11.72
CA ALA A 89 -2.62 -2.78 11.30
C ALA A 89 -1.32 -3.30 10.66
N VAL A 90 -0.46 -2.39 10.19
CA VAL A 90 0.80 -2.71 9.51
C VAL A 90 2.02 -2.66 10.47
N GLY A 91 1.85 -2.14 11.70
CA GLY A 91 2.89 -2.16 12.73
C GLY A 91 3.01 -3.54 13.40
N THR A 92 3.64 -4.49 12.73
CA THR A 92 3.94 -5.84 13.26
C THR A 92 5.38 -5.95 13.74
N ASP A 93 5.61 -6.79 14.76
CA ASP A 93 6.95 -7.15 15.27
C ASP A 93 7.59 -8.33 14.51
N ALA A 94 6.89 -8.90 13.51
CA ALA A 94 7.38 -10.01 12.70
C ALA A 94 8.34 -9.55 11.58
N GLU A 95 9.26 -10.44 11.18
CA GLU A 95 10.14 -10.22 10.03
C GLU A 95 9.34 -10.11 8.73
N LEU A 96 9.72 -9.16 7.87
CA LEU A 96 9.06 -8.94 6.58
C LEU A 96 9.51 -9.97 5.56
N ASN A 97 8.54 -10.58 4.88
CA ASN A 97 8.79 -11.39 3.70
C ASN A 97 9.27 -10.53 2.51
N ASP A 98 9.85 -11.18 1.49
CA ASP A 98 10.29 -10.50 0.25
C ASP A 98 9.19 -9.64 -0.40
N GLU A 99 7.93 -10.10 -0.29
CA GLU A 99 6.74 -9.43 -0.80
C GLU A 99 6.41 -8.14 -0.03
N GLU A 100 6.55 -8.16 1.28
CA GLU A 100 6.28 -7.01 2.14
C GLU A 100 7.43 -6.00 2.07
N ALA A 101 8.66 -6.50 2.00
CA ALA A 101 9.86 -5.70 1.80
C ALA A 101 9.81 -4.91 0.49
N GLN A 102 9.35 -5.52 -0.62
CA GLN A 102 9.20 -4.76 -1.88
C GLN A 102 8.11 -3.69 -1.80
N ILE A 103 7.00 -3.93 -1.08
CA ILE A 103 5.94 -2.93 -0.88
C ILE A 103 6.51 -1.73 -0.12
N LEU A 104 7.24 -1.98 0.96
CA LEU A 104 7.88 -0.95 1.76
C LEU A 104 8.95 -0.18 0.97
N GLN A 105 9.72 -0.87 0.13
CA GLN A 105 10.70 -0.24 -0.75
C GLN A 105 10.04 0.73 -1.73
N VAL A 106 8.95 0.32 -2.38
CA VAL A 106 8.21 1.19 -3.30
C VAL A 106 7.66 2.40 -2.56
N LEU A 107 7.08 2.22 -1.38
CA LEU A 107 6.59 3.32 -0.55
C LEU A 107 7.69 4.34 -0.21
N GLY A 108 8.93 3.87 0.01
CA GLY A 108 10.08 4.73 0.24
C GLY A 108 10.49 5.58 -0.97
N LEU A 109 10.26 5.07 -2.19
CA LEU A 109 10.59 5.71 -3.46
C LEU A 109 9.50 6.68 -3.96
N VAL A 110 8.29 6.62 -3.43
CA VAL A 110 7.22 7.54 -3.84
C VAL A 110 7.52 8.94 -3.31
N GLU A 111 7.68 9.88 -4.25
CA GLU A 111 7.78 11.29 -3.95
C GLU A 111 6.39 11.93 -3.91
N ASP A 112 6.12 12.70 -2.85
CA ASP A 112 4.89 13.46 -2.68
C ASP A 112 5.18 14.71 -1.84
N SER A 113 4.97 15.89 -2.42
CA SER A 113 5.21 17.18 -1.75
C SER A 113 4.06 17.60 -0.84
N HIS A 114 2.98 16.83 -0.74
CA HIS A 114 1.86 17.16 0.14
C HIS A 114 2.25 17.01 1.63
N PRO A 115 1.89 17.96 2.51
CA PRO A 115 2.26 17.90 3.93
C PRO A 115 1.75 16.64 4.63
N ASP A 116 0.52 16.21 4.32
CA ASP A 116 -0.05 14.98 4.89
C ASP A 116 0.70 13.73 4.42
N ALA A 117 1.29 13.74 3.21
CA ALA A 117 2.10 12.62 2.75
C ALA A 117 3.37 12.50 3.61
N LEU A 118 3.99 13.62 3.99
CA LEU A 118 5.12 13.62 4.91
C LEU A 118 4.72 13.11 6.30
N ALA A 119 3.57 13.56 6.83
CA ALA A 119 3.05 13.08 8.10
C ALA A 119 2.78 11.57 8.08
N CYS A 120 2.15 11.06 7.03
CA CYS A 120 1.95 9.62 6.83
C CYS A 120 3.28 8.86 6.75
N ARG A 121 4.29 9.41 6.06
CA ARG A 121 5.63 8.79 6.02
C ARG A 121 6.25 8.71 7.40
N CYS A 122 6.19 9.78 8.21
CA CYS A 122 6.66 9.74 9.59
C CYS A 122 5.93 8.66 10.41
N LEU A 123 4.60 8.57 10.30
CA LEU A 123 3.81 7.56 10.99
C LEU A 123 4.19 6.13 10.57
N ILE A 124 4.34 5.89 9.27
CA ILE A 124 4.76 4.59 8.74
C ILE A 124 6.18 4.27 9.20
N THR A 125 7.10 5.24 9.14
CA THR A 125 8.47 5.08 9.63
C THR A 125 8.48 4.76 11.12
N LEU A 126 7.64 5.39 11.95
CA LEU A 126 7.55 5.07 13.39
C LEU A 126 7.01 3.66 13.62
N ALA A 127 5.96 3.25 12.90
CA ALA A 127 5.43 1.89 12.98
C ALA A 127 6.49 0.85 12.57
N VAL A 128 7.29 1.16 11.55
CA VAL A 128 8.40 0.33 11.09
C VAL A 128 9.61 0.41 12.02
N MET A 129 9.91 1.53 12.66
CA MET A 129 11.06 1.67 13.58
C MET A 129 10.82 1.00 14.92
N ARG A 130 9.57 1.01 15.41
CA ARG A 130 9.19 0.32 16.65
C ARG A 130 9.60 -1.16 16.63
N ARG A 131 9.63 -1.78 15.45
CA ARG A 131 10.17 -3.13 15.23
C ARG A 131 11.66 -3.27 15.61
N ALA A 132 12.47 -2.25 15.33
CA ALA A 132 13.93 -2.33 15.40
C ALA A 132 14.47 -2.12 16.82
N THR A 133 13.66 -1.52 17.69
CA THR A 133 14.01 -1.23 19.10
C THR A 133 13.44 -2.23 20.09
N GLY A 134 12.70 -3.25 19.62
CA GLY A 134 12.09 -4.31 20.45
C GLY A 134 12.93 -5.58 20.59
N GLY A 135 14.24 -5.51 20.33
CA GLY A 135 15.20 -6.60 20.53
C GLY A 135 15.91 -6.52 21.88
#